data_AF-A0A1B2DEX5-F1
#
_entry.id   AF-A0A1B2DEX5-F1
#
_cell.length_a   1.000
_cell.length_b   1.000
_cell.length_c   1.000
_cell.angle_alpha   90.00
_cell.angle_beta   90.00
_cell.angle_gamma   90.00
#
_symmetry.space_group_name_H-M   'P 1'
#
loop_
_entity.id
_entity.type
_entity.pdbx_description
1 polymer ?
#
loop_
_entity_poly.entity_id
_entity_poly.type
_entity_poly.pdbx_seq_one_letter_code
_entity_poly.pdbx_strand_id
1 'polypeptide(L)'
;MPKTVIADAGYGSEENYLYAMGKEKEPSCHFLIPYENYRKEKTHRYQKDIRHASNWTYEEHNDRFVCPSGRYVNTKRKRML
;
A
#
# COMPACT_ATOMS: atom_id res chain seq x y z
N MET A 1 17.62 -7.01 19.25
CA MET A 1 17.36 -7.00 17.81
C MET A 1 18.36 -6.10 17.10
N PRO A 2 18.70 -6.36 15.83
CA PRO A 2 19.47 -5.41 15.03
C PRO A 2 18.70 -4.09 14.89
N LYS A 3 19.43 -2.97 14.79
CA LYS A 3 18.83 -1.63 14.61
C LYS A 3 18.11 -1.48 13.27
N THR A 4 18.55 -2.22 12.26
CA THR A 4 17.99 -2.20 10.90
C THR A 4 17.79 -3.62 10.39
N VAL A 5 16.62 -3.88 9.80
CA VAL A 5 16.25 -5.15 9.17
C VAL A 5 15.96 -4.89 7.70
N ILE A 6 16.62 -5.62 6.82
CA ILE A 6 16.43 -5.55 5.38
C ILE A 6 16.08 -6.95 4.91
N ALA A 7 14.98 -7.09 4.18
CA ALA A 7 14.52 -8.37 3.65
C ALA A 7 13.84 -8.18 2.30
N ASP A 8 13.66 -9.27 1.57
CA ASP A 8 12.90 -9.26 0.32
C ASP A 8 11.38 -9.26 0.55
N ALA A 9 10.63 -9.26 -0.55
CA ALA A 9 9.18 -9.15 -0.52
C ALA A 9 8.47 -10.37 0.09
N GLY A 10 9.16 -11.52 0.23
CA GLY A 10 8.64 -12.70 0.92
C GLY A 10 8.44 -12.46 2.42
N TYR A 11 9.11 -11.45 2.99
CA TYR A 11 8.90 -11.01 4.36
C TYR A 11 7.89 -9.86 4.49
N GLY A 12 7.31 -9.38 3.39
CA GLY A 12 6.42 -8.21 3.37
C GLY A 12 4.95 -8.50 3.70
N SER A 13 4.66 -9.49 4.56
CA SER A 13 3.30 -9.80 5.01
C SER A 13 2.82 -8.84 6.11
N GLU A 14 1.51 -8.73 6.29
CA GLU A 14 0.93 -7.88 7.34
C GLU A 14 1.41 -8.29 8.73
N GLU A 15 1.46 -9.59 9.01
CA GLU A 15 1.91 -10.15 10.28
C GLU A 15 3.36 -9.77 10.57
N ASN A 16 4.23 -9.77 9.56
CA ASN A 16 5.63 -9.40 9.71
C ASN A 16 5.79 -7.89 10.01
N TYR A 17 4.97 -7.04 9.40
CA TYR A 17 4.97 -5.60 9.73
C TYR A 17 4.44 -5.35 11.14
N LEU A 18 3.37 -6.03 11.55
CA LEU A 18 2.84 -5.94 12.92
C LEU A 18 3.88 -6.39 13.95
N TYR A 19 4.62 -7.44 13.64
CA TYR A 19 5.74 -7.89 14.48
C TYR A 19 6.84 -6.82 14.58
N ALA A 20 7.24 -6.22 13.45
CA ALA A 20 8.27 -5.18 13.42
C ALA A 20 7.84 -3.89 14.17
N MET A 21 6.55 -3.52 14.05
CA MET A 21 5.93 -2.35 14.70
C MET A 21 5.70 -2.53 16.21
N GLY A 22 5.73 -3.77 16.72
CA GLY A 22 5.54 -4.05 18.14
C GLY A 22 4.13 -3.70 18.68
N LYS A 23 3.90 -4.01 19.96
CA LYS A 23 2.59 -3.82 20.61
C LYS A 23 2.19 -2.35 20.81
N GLU A 24 3.17 -1.46 20.91
CA GLU A 24 2.95 -0.03 21.18
C GLU A 24 2.90 0.82 19.90
N LYS A 25 2.87 0.17 18.71
CA LYS A 25 3.04 0.81 17.39
C LYS A 25 4.34 1.57 17.23
N GLU A 26 5.31 1.33 18.11
CA GLU A 26 6.64 1.91 18.04
C GLU A 26 7.59 0.86 17.44
N PRO A 27 8.18 1.14 16.26
CA PRO A 27 9.03 0.18 15.57
C PRO A 27 10.18 -0.28 16.47
N SER A 28 10.27 -1.59 16.70
CA SER A 28 11.38 -2.19 17.44
C SER A 28 12.71 -2.10 16.68
N CYS A 29 12.65 -1.86 15.37
CA CYS A 29 13.78 -1.66 14.47
C CYS A 29 13.36 -0.84 13.24
N HIS A 30 14.33 -0.27 12.53
CA HIS A 30 14.09 0.28 11.20
C HIS A 30 14.01 -0.86 10.18
N PHE A 31 12.87 -1.06 9.52
CA PHE A 31 12.71 -2.14 8.54
C PHE A 31 12.54 -1.60 7.12
N LEU A 32 13.29 -2.18 6.18
CA LEU A 32 13.23 -1.90 4.74
C LEU A 32 12.83 -3.19 4.03
N ILE A 33 11.54 -3.48 4.06
CA ILE A 33 10.95 -4.71 3.50
C ILE A 33 9.86 -4.26 2.52
N PRO A 34 9.99 -4.55 1.22
CA PRO A 34 8.92 -4.26 0.26
C PRO A 34 7.76 -5.24 0.48
N TYR A 35 6.53 -4.81 0.20
CA TYR A 35 5.42 -5.75 0.07
C TYR A 35 5.50 -6.49 -1.27
N GLU A 36 4.81 -7.63 -1.36
CA GLU A 36 4.89 -8.58 -2.48
C GLU A 36 4.78 -7.92 -3.87
N ASN A 37 3.78 -7.06 -4.07
CA ASN A 37 3.51 -6.44 -5.37
C ASN A 37 4.36 -5.20 -5.69
N TYR A 38 5.20 -4.73 -4.76
CA TYR A 38 5.93 -3.47 -4.90
C TYR A 38 6.69 -3.37 -6.22
N ARG A 39 7.47 -4.40 -6.58
CA ARG A 39 8.26 -4.40 -7.83
C ARG A 39 7.39 -4.34 -9.08
N LYS A 40 6.27 -5.06 -9.07
CA LYS A 40 5.31 -5.11 -10.19
C LYS A 40 4.65 -3.76 -10.40
N GLU A 41 4.24 -3.12 -9.31
CA GLU A 41 3.60 -1.79 -9.31
C GLU A 41 4.55 -0.68 -9.79
N LYS A 42 5.86 -0.84 -9.60
CA LYS A 42 6.87 0.08 -10.14
C LYS A 42 7.12 -0.06 -11.65
N THR A 43 6.59 -1.10 -12.31
CA THR A 43 6.78 -1.25 -13.75
C THR A 43 5.93 -0.24 -14.54
N HIS A 44 6.49 0.28 -15.64
CA HIS A 44 5.79 1.21 -16.53
C HIS A 44 4.48 0.63 -17.10
N ARG A 45 4.43 -0.69 -17.33
CA ARG A 45 3.22 -1.38 -17.79
C ARG A 45 2.11 -1.29 -16.74
N TYR A 46 2.41 -1.55 -15.47
CA TYR A 46 1.43 -1.48 -14.39
C TYR A 46 0.92 -0.06 -14.19
N GLN A 47 1.81 0.93 -14.14
CA GLN A 47 1.44 2.34 -13.89
C GLN A 47 0.56 2.95 -14.99
N LYS A 48 0.65 2.44 -16.22
CA LYS A 48 -0.16 2.91 -17.35
C LYS A 48 -1.45 2.12 -17.57
N ASP A 49 -1.66 1.02 -16.85
CA ASP A 49 -2.87 0.22 -17.03
C ASP A 49 -4.05 0.90 -16.30
N ILE A 50 -5.01 1.36 -17.08
CA ILE A 50 -6.23 2.03 -16.63
C ILE A 50 -7.15 1.11 -15.81
N ARG A 51 -6.93 -0.20 -15.84
CA ARG A 51 -7.73 -1.18 -15.08
C ARG A 51 -7.38 -1.19 -13.60
N HIS A 52 -6.21 -0.65 -13.23
CA HIS A 52 -5.81 -0.53 -11.83
C HIS A 52 -6.43 0.73 -11.22
N ALA A 53 -7.33 0.54 -10.25
CA ALA A 53 -7.99 1.65 -9.55
C ALA A 53 -6.99 2.55 -8.80
N SER A 54 -5.84 2.02 -8.39
CA SER A 54 -4.74 2.78 -7.79
C SER A 54 -4.11 3.81 -8.73
N ASN A 55 -4.29 3.67 -10.06
CA ASN A 55 -3.83 4.63 -11.06
C ASN A 55 -4.89 5.69 -11.40
N TRP A 56 -6.10 5.62 -10.82
CA TRP A 56 -7.15 6.60 -11.07
C TRP A 56 -6.90 7.89 -10.31
N THR A 57 -7.42 9.00 -10.84
CA THR A 57 -7.34 10.29 -10.15
C THR A 57 -8.19 10.25 -8.88
N TYR A 58 -7.57 10.54 -7.74
CA TYR A 58 -8.26 10.68 -6.46
C TYR A 58 -8.59 12.14 -6.20
N GLU A 59 -9.84 12.42 -5.86
CA GLU A 59 -10.32 13.73 -5.45
C GLU A 59 -10.57 13.73 -3.93
N GLU A 60 -9.66 14.35 -3.20
CA GLU A 60 -9.65 14.33 -1.73
C GLU A 60 -10.88 14.98 -1.11
N HIS A 61 -11.38 16.07 -1.71
CA HIS A 61 -12.48 16.87 -1.14
C HIS A 61 -13.76 16.05 -0.91
N ASN A 62 -14.09 15.14 -1.84
CA ASN A 62 -15.28 14.30 -1.74
C ASN A 62 -14.95 12.81 -1.51
N ASP A 63 -13.69 12.49 -1.18
CA ASP A 63 -13.21 11.11 -0.95
C ASP A 63 -13.65 10.13 -2.06
N ARG A 64 -13.32 10.48 -3.31
CA ARG A 64 -13.78 9.72 -4.49
C ARG A 64 -12.71 9.61 -5.56
N PHE A 65 -12.74 8.51 -6.31
CA PHE A 65 -11.93 8.33 -7.51
C PHE A 65 -12.71 8.73 -8.76
N VAL A 66 -11.99 9.22 -9.77
CA VAL A 66 -12.51 9.43 -11.12
C VAL A 66 -12.04 8.28 -11.99
N CYS A 67 -12.97 7.41 -12.41
CA CYS A 67 -12.62 6.28 -13.25
C CYS A 67 -12.31 6.75 -14.69
N PRO A 68 -11.70 5.89 -15.54
CA PRO A 68 -11.31 6.27 -16.90
C PRO A 68 -12.48 6.69 -17.81
N SER A 69 -13.72 6.30 -17.49
CA SER A 69 -14.92 6.74 -18.19
C SER A 69 -15.50 8.07 -17.67
N GLY A 70 -14.80 8.75 -16.76
CA GLY A 70 -15.20 10.04 -16.20
C GLY A 70 -16.28 9.94 -15.12
N ARG A 71 -16.60 8.73 -14.64
CA ARG A 71 -17.58 8.53 -13.55
C ARG A 71 -16.90 8.57 -12.19
N TYR A 72 -17.61 9.11 -11.21
CA TYR A 72 -17.17 9.12 -9.83
C TYR A 72 -17.41 7.76 -9.15
N VAL A 73 -16.40 7.28 -8.44
CA VAL A 73 -16.44 6.07 -7.62
C VAL A 73 -16.10 6.47 -6.20
N ASN A 74 -17.11 6.51 -5.34
CA ASN A 74 -16.91 6.79 -3.92
C ASN A 74 -16.12 5.67 -3.27
N THR A 75 -15.17 6.01 -2.41
CA THR A 75 -14.53 5.01 -1.59
C THR A 75 -15.59 4.44 -0.66
N LYS A 76 -15.82 3.11 -0.70
CA LYS A 76 -16.54 2.48 0.40
C LYS A 76 -15.60 2.55 1.58
N ARG A 77 -15.82 3.51 2.48
CA ARG A 77 -15.23 3.53 3.83
C ARG A 77 -15.37 2.12 4.41
N LYS A 78 -14.33 1.29 4.30
CA LYS A 78 -14.19 0.15 5.19
C LYS A 78 -13.91 0.79 6.54
N ARG A 79 -14.94 0.90 7.38
CA ARG A 79 -14.75 1.02 8.83
C ARG A 79 -13.87 -0.16 9.22
N MET A 80 -12.57 0.06 9.35
CA MET A 80 -11.73 -0.76 10.21
C MET A 80 -12.28 -0.53 11.62
N LEU A 81 -13.09 -1.49 12.09
CA LEU A 81 -13.29 -1.75 13.51
C LEU A 81 -12.14 -2.64 13.96
#